data_AF-A0ABD6DT55-F1
#
_entry.id   AF-A0ABD6DT55-F1
#
_cell.length_a   1.000
_cell.length_b   1.000
_cell.length_c   1.000
_cell.angle_alpha   90.00
_cell.angle_beta   90.00
_cell.angle_gamma   90.00
#
_symmetry.space_group_name_H-M   'P 1'
#
loop_
_entity.id
_entity.type
_entity.pdbx_description
1 polymer ?
#
loop_
_entity_poly.entity_id
_entity_poly.type
_entity_poly.pdbx_seq_one_letter_code
_entity_poly.pdbx_strand_id
1 'polypeptide(L)'
;MCRHTKQRDYSDVFDTGTNPFPDISDQLFREGQVSVIPTSHLRGDKEYLVVLSIRSYIIENKIDDFGVDPAVKRTPMLVAVDEAHNYFSSPSNIREAYIVGKAREAVKQGRKDKLGLLMITQNPGDIDGDILKQVNTNVFLQLRSEVVEDVSSVPRGFRRDIPKFAKGQAIVKAPDVEAVEVVGLPYCLTRHDN
;
A
#
# COMPACT_ATOMS: atom_id res chain seq x y z
N MET A 1 13.81 16.38 18.46
CA MET A 1 15.11 16.72 17.84
C MET A 1 15.00 16.34 16.36
N CYS A 2 14.66 17.30 15.48
CA CYS A 2 14.57 17.03 14.05
C CYS A 2 15.97 16.75 13.49
N ARG A 3 16.11 15.65 12.74
CA ARG A 3 17.36 15.28 12.07
C ARG A 3 17.37 15.92 10.69
N HIS A 4 18.38 16.74 10.40
CA HIS A 4 18.55 17.35 9.10
C HIS A 4 19.26 16.43 8.12
N THR A 5 18.83 16.46 6.86
CA THR A 5 19.44 15.65 5.80
C THR A 5 20.69 16.33 5.25
N LYS A 6 21.78 15.57 5.08
CA LYS A 6 23.04 16.09 4.51
C LYS A 6 23.04 16.10 2.97
N GLN A 7 22.04 15.48 2.34
CA GLN A 7 22.00 15.26 0.90
C GLN A 7 21.05 16.28 0.26
N ARG A 8 21.56 17.03 -0.72
CA ARG A 8 20.93 18.24 -1.26
C ARG A 8 19.55 17.99 -1.90
N ASP A 9 19.33 16.79 -2.45
CA ASP A 9 18.05 16.42 -3.07
C ASP A 9 16.93 16.17 -2.04
N TYR A 10 17.31 15.97 -0.78
CA TYR A 10 16.44 15.58 0.34
C TYR A 10 16.08 16.76 1.24
N SER A 11 16.87 17.83 1.23
CA SER A 11 16.62 19.01 2.06
C SER A 11 15.30 19.69 1.72
N ASP A 12 14.91 19.70 0.44
CA ASP A 12 13.65 20.32 0.01
C ASP A 12 12.42 19.57 0.53
N VAL A 13 12.55 18.26 0.79
CA VAL A 13 11.46 17.38 1.20
C VAL A 13 11.35 17.25 2.72
N PHE A 14 12.49 17.16 3.41
CA PHE A 14 12.53 16.87 4.85
C PHE A 14 12.94 18.06 5.72
N ASP A 15 13.53 19.11 5.13
CA ASP A 15 14.08 20.26 5.86
C ASP A 15 13.41 21.60 5.50
N THR A 16 12.29 21.57 4.75
CA THR A 16 11.40 22.73 4.58
C THR A 16 10.57 22.89 5.84
N GLY A 17 10.69 24.04 6.52
CA GLY A 17 10.13 24.35 7.85
C GLY A 17 8.60 24.33 8.02
N THR A 18 7.89 23.54 7.22
CA THR A 18 6.55 23.04 7.47
C THR A 18 6.55 22.03 8.61
N ASN A 19 5.52 22.08 9.46
CA ASN A 19 5.37 21.22 10.65
C ASN A 19 5.88 19.79 10.39
N PRO A 20 6.89 19.30 11.16
CA PRO A 20 7.38 17.95 10.98
C PRO A 20 6.22 16.97 11.08
N PHE A 21 6.24 15.89 10.30
CA PHE A 21 5.14 14.92 10.19
C PHE A 21 4.48 14.51 11.54
N PRO A 22 5.23 14.35 12.66
CA PRO A 22 4.63 14.11 13.98
C PRO A 22 3.70 15.22 14.50
N ASP A 23 3.90 16.47 14.09
CA ASP A 23 3.09 17.61 14.56
C ASP A 23 1.71 17.67 13.86
N ILE A 24 1.55 16.95 12.76
CA ILE A 24 0.28 16.78 12.04
C ILE A 24 -0.27 15.35 12.16
N SER A 25 0.40 14.46 12.91
CA SER A 25 0.00 13.05 13.01
C SER A 25 -1.41 12.91 13.58
N ASP A 26 -1.73 13.68 14.63
CA ASP A 26 -3.07 13.75 15.22
C ASP A 26 -4.13 14.23 14.22
N GLN A 27 -3.77 14.95 13.15
CA GLN A 27 -4.70 15.38 12.09
C GLN A 27 -4.82 14.35 10.98
N LEU A 28 -3.74 13.61 10.70
CA LEU A 28 -3.68 12.63 9.64
C LEU A 28 -4.27 11.27 10.06
N PHE A 29 -4.10 10.89 11.33
CA PHE A 29 -4.49 9.60 11.88
C PHE A 29 -5.64 9.77 12.87
N ARG A 30 -6.87 9.84 12.34
CA ARG A 30 -8.10 9.94 13.12
C ARG A 30 -9.10 8.87 12.71
N GLU A 31 -9.85 8.36 13.68
CA GLU A 31 -10.94 7.44 13.41
C GLU A 31 -12.03 8.11 12.56
N GLY A 32 -12.61 7.36 11.61
CA GLY A 32 -13.66 7.84 10.72
C GLY A 32 -13.19 8.76 9.57
N GLN A 33 -11.89 9.04 9.47
CA GLN A 33 -11.31 9.89 8.43
C GLN A 33 -10.72 9.05 7.28
N VAL A 34 -10.87 9.55 6.05
CA VAL A 34 -10.09 9.09 4.89
C VAL A 34 -9.01 10.12 4.60
N SER A 35 -7.76 9.78 4.90
CA SER A 35 -6.60 10.63 4.64
C SER A 35 -5.98 10.26 3.30
N VAL A 36 -5.96 11.22 2.37
CA VAL A 36 -5.37 11.04 1.03
C VAL A 36 -4.10 11.87 0.94
N ILE A 37 -2.99 11.24 0.57
CA ILE A 37 -1.69 11.91 0.41
C ILE A 37 -1.38 11.96 -1.10
N PRO A 38 -1.62 13.11 -1.77
CA PRO A 38 -1.42 13.21 -3.20
C PRO A 38 0.07 13.25 -3.52
N THR A 39 0.55 12.32 -4.34
CA THR A 39 1.96 12.29 -4.80
C THR A 39 2.15 12.82 -6.21
N SER A 40 1.09 13.24 -6.90
CA SER A 40 1.09 13.64 -8.31
C SER A 40 2.05 14.80 -8.67
N HIS A 41 2.44 15.62 -7.70
CA HIS A 41 3.38 16.72 -7.86
C HIS A 41 4.84 16.31 -7.59
N LEU A 42 5.05 15.15 -6.98
CA LEU A 42 6.35 14.55 -6.76
C LEU A 42 6.74 13.71 -7.98
N ARG A 43 8.03 13.60 -8.27
CA ARG A 43 8.54 12.80 -9.40
C ARG A 43 9.80 12.05 -9.01
N GLY A 44 9.96 10.84 -9.57
CA GLY A 44 11.13 10.00 -9.40
C GLY A 44 11.43 9.72 -7.93
N ASP A 45 12.69 9.86 -7.54
CA ASP A 45 13.18 9.51 -6.20
C ASP A 45 12.44 10.25 -5.08
N LYS A 46 11.98 11.49 -5.30
CA LYS A 46 11.27 12.27 -4.27
C LYS A 46 9.93 11.64 -3.91
N GLU A 47 9.16 11.21 -4.90
CA GLU A 47 7.90 10.49 -4.68
C GLU A 47 8.17 9.20 -3.91
N TYR A 48 9.15 8.43 -4.40
CA TYR A 48 9.51 7.16 -3.81
C TYR A 48 9.85 7.31 -2.32
N LEU A 49 10.71 8.26 -1.97
CA LEU A 49 11.16 8.51 -0.62
C LEU A 49 10.05 9.00 0.32
N VAL A 50 9.12 9.82 -0.17
CA VAL A 50 8.00 10.32 0.64
C VAL A 50 7.07 9.17 1.00
N VAL A 51 6.64 8.38 0.02
CA VAL A 51 5.78 7.21 0.25
C VAL A 51 6.47 6.22 1.18
N LEU A 52 7.76 5.96 0.94
CA LEU A 52 8.58 5.07 1.75
C LEU A 52 8.65 5.54 3.21
N SER A 53 8.88 6.83 3.42
CA SER A 53 9.03 7.44 4.75
C SER A 53 7.72 7.42 5.53
N ILE A 54 6.60 7.81 4.90
CA ILE A 54 5.27 7.76 5.52
C ILE A 54 4.90 6.32 5.88
N ARG A 55 5.12 5.38 4.96
CA ARG A 55 4.84 3.97 5.20
C ARG A 55 5.67 3.41 6.35
N SER A 56 6.99 3.62 6.34
CA SER A 56 7.86 3.15 7.41
C SER A 56 7.46 3.75 8.74
N TYR A 57 7.16 5.05 8.80
CA TYR A 57 6.66 5.69 10.01
C TYR A 57 5.36 5.03 10.52
N ILE A 58 4.38 4.75 9.66
CA ILE A 58 3.15 4.07 10.08
C ILE A 58 3.45 2.67 10.61
N ILE A 59 4.26 1.89 9.88
CA ILE A 59 4.57 0.50 10.24
C ILE A 59 5.33 0.44 11.56
N GLU A 60 6.38 1.25 11.73
CA GLU A 60 7.19 1.30 12.95
C GLU A 60 6.32 1.68 14.15
N ASN A 61 5.54 2.76 14.06
CA ASN A 61 4.65 3.17 15.16
C ASN A 61 3.52 2.17 15.44
N LYS A 62 3.20 1.29 14.51
CA LYS A 62 2.22 0.21 14.72
C LYS A 62 2.82 -1.01 15.41
N ILE A 63 3.99 -1.45 14.94
CA ILE A 63 4.62 -2.68 15.40
C ILE A 63 5.40 -2.46 16.69
N ASP A 64 6.07 -1.32 16.85
CA ASP A 64 6.90 -1.05 18.01
C ASP A 64 6.06 -0.67 19.24
N ASP A 65 6.62 -0.87 20.43
CA ASP A 65 5.95 -0.58 21.71
C ASP A 65 6.58 0.59 22.49
N PHE A 66 7.74 1.09 22.06
CA PHE A 66 8.49 2.14 22.77
C PHE A 66 8.72 3.35 21.88
N GLY A 67 8.48 4.55 22.42
CA GLY A 67 8.74 5.81 21.72
C GLY A 67 7.83 6.04 20.51
N VAL A 68 6.64 5.45 20.51
CA VAL A 68 5.67 5.53 19.41
C VAL A 68 4.79 6.76 19.49
N ASP A 69 4.34 7.22 18.34
CA ASP A 69 3.28 8.21 18.17
C ASP A 69 1.94 7.60 18.63
N PRO A 70 1.32 8.12 19.71
CA PRO A 70 0.08 7.57 20.24
C PRO A 70 -1.09 7.66 19.26
N ALA A 71 -1.13 8.67 18.37
CA ALA A 71 -2.18 8.85 17.38
C ALA A 71 -2.15 7.71 16.36
N VAL A 72 -0.97 7.30 15.92
CA VAL A 72 -0.80 6.16 15.01
C VAL A 72 -1.08 4.84 15.73
N LYS A 73 -0.45 4.60 16.89
CA LYS A 73 -0.54 3.32 17.60
C LYS A 73 -2.00 2.96 17.92
N ARG A 74 -2.77 3.90 18.49
CA ARG A 74 -4.14 3.64 18.94
C ARG A 74 -5.15 3.46 17.81
N THR A 75 -4.95 4.13 16.68
CA THR A 75 -5.95 4.23 15.60
C THR A 75 -5.93 2.99 14.71
N PRO A 76 -6.97 2.16 14.67
CA PRO A 76 -7.08 1.08 13.67
C PRO A 76 -7.07 1.66 12.26
N MET A 77 -6.29 1.12 11.33
CA MET A 77 -6.18 1.70 10.00
C MET A 77 -5.92 0.67 8.89
N LEU A 78 -6.41 1.00 7.70
CA LEU A 78 -6.10 0.32 6.44
C LEU A 78 -5.26 1.28 5.61
N VAL A 79 -4.02 0.91 5.33
CA VAL A 79 -3.12 1.70 4.47
C VAL A 79 -3.22 1.19 3.05
N ALA A 80 -3.78 2.01 2.17
CA ALA A 80 -3.83 1.75 0.73
C ALA A 80 -2.62 2.36 0.03
N VAL A 81 -1.93 1.57 -0.80
CA VAL A 81 -0.78 2.01 -1.59
C VAL A 81 -1.06 1.72 -3.05
N ASP A 82 -1.13 2.78 -3.85
CA ASP A 82 -1.22 2.68 -5.30
C ASP A 82 0.15 2.35 -5.90
N GLU A 83 0.15 1.72 -7.09
CA GLU A 83 1.37 1.25 -7.76
C GLU A 83 2.29 0.44 -6.82
N ALA A 84 1.68 -0.43 -6.01
CA ALA A 84 2.32 -1.10 -4.87
C ALA A 84 3.59 -1.88 -5.24
N HIS A 85 3.73 -2.34 -6.49
CA HIS A 85 4.93 -3.01 -6.96
C HIS A 85 6.18 -2.12 -6.88
N ASN A 86 6.05 -0.79 -6.95
CA ASN A 86 7.18 0.12 -6.78
C ASN A 86 7.70 0.14 -5.34
N TYR A 87 6.86 -0.17 -4.36
CA TYR A 87 7.16 0.00 -2.94
C TYR A 87 7.35 -1.32 -2.19
N PHE A 88 6.74 -2.39 -2.67
CA PHE A 88 6.74 -3.71 -2.04
C PHE A 88 7.46 -4.76 -2.90
N SER A 89 8.32 -4.36 -3.83
CA SER A 89 9.15 -5.28 -4.62
C SER A 89 10.25 -5.93 -3.80
N SER A 90 10.82 -7.01 -4.34
CA SER A 90 11.98 -7.67 -3.72
C SER A 90 13.16 -6.69 -3.67
N PRO A 91 13.87 -6.60 -2.54
CA PRO A 91 14.90 -5.58 -2.34
C PRO A 91 16.13 -5.83 -3.22
N SER A 92 16.64 -4.76 -3.84
CA SER A 92 17.87 -4.77 -4.65
C SER A 92 19.12 -4.35 -3.87
N ASN A 93 18.92 -3.68 -2.73
CA ASN A 93 20.00 -3.17 -1.87
C ASN A 93 19.65 -3.29 -0.37
N ILE A 94 20.64 -3.03 0.48
CA ILE A 94 20.51 -3.18 1.95
C ILE A 94 19.43 -2.27 2.55
N ARG A 95 19.29 -1.05 2.03
CA ARG A 95 18.29 -0.09 2.52
C ARG A 95 16.88 -0.58 2.19
N GLU A 96 16.66 -1.00 0.95
CA GLU A 96 15.39 -1.62 0.53
C GLU A 96 15.11 -2.89 1.34
N ALA A 97 16.13 -3.70 1.63
CA ALA A 97 15.95 -4.93 2.39
C ALA A 97 15.42 -4.68 3.80
N TYR A 98 15.93 -3.65 4.49
CA TYR A 98 15.40 -3.24 5.79
C TYR A 98 13.91 -2.87 5.70
N ILE A 99 13.56 -2.09 4.68
CA ILE A 99 12.21 -1.53 4.56
C ILE A 99 11.19 -2.57 4.11
N VAL A 100 11.55 -3.43 3.15
CA VAL A 100 10.76 -4.59 2.78
C VAL A 100 10.65 -5.55 3.96
N GLY A 101 11.70 -5.69 4.78
CA GLY A 101 11.66 -6.41 6.05
C GLY A 101 10.57 -5.89 6.99
N LYS A 102 10.46 -4.58 7.16
CA LYS A 102 9.38 -3.94 7.94
C LYS A 102 8.00 -4.17 7.33
N ALA A 103 7.87 -4.09 6.01
CA ALA A 103 6.62 -4.44 5.34
C ALA A 103 6.23 -5.92 5.56
N ARG A 104 7.21 -6.85 5.53
CA ARG A 104 7.00 -8.27 5.85
C ARG A 104 6.57 -8.48 7.30
N GLU A 105 7.11 -7.71 8.26
CA GLU A 105 6.64 -7.72 9.65
C GLU A 105 5.19 -7.23 9.73
N ALA A 106 4.87 -6.11 9.05
CA ALA A 106 3.54 -5.53 9.03
C ALA A 106 2.47 -6.50 8.50
N VAL A 107 2.74 -7.23 7.42
CA VAL A 107 1.76 -8.22 6.92
C VAL A 107 1.59 -9.42 7.86
N LYS A 108 2.63 -9.81 8.60
CA LYS A 108 2.58 -10.95 9.53
C LYS A 108 1.90 -10.60 10.85
N GLN A 109 2.16 -9.40 11.36
CA GLN A 109 1.74 -8.98 12.71
C GLN A 109 0.61 -7.96 12.70
N GLY A 110 0.34 -7.28 11.57
CA GLY A 110 -0.59 -6.17 11.48
C GLY A 110 -2.00 -6.46 12.00
N ARG A 111 -2.48 -7.70 11.92
CA ARG A 111 -3.76 -8.09 12.54
C ARG A 111 -3.79 -7.84 14.06
N LYS A 112 -2.68 -8.10 14.77
CA LYS A 112 -2.54 -7.84 16.21
C LYS A 112 -2.50 -6.34 16.48
N ASP A 113 -1.83 -5.58 15.62
CA ASP A 113 -1.61 -4.13 15.76
C ASP A 113 -2.71 -3.26 15.11
N LYS A 114 -3.78 -3.90 14.65
CA LYS A 114 -4.91 -3.25 13.95
C LYS A 114 -4.45 -2.44 12.72
N LEU A 115 -3.48 -2.96 12.00
CA LEU A 115 -2.93 -2.44 10.74
C LEU A 115 -3.27 -3.40 9.60
N GLY A 116 -4.08 -2.95 8.66
CA GLY A 116 -4.29 -3.60 7.37
C GLY A 116 -3.48 -2.93 6.26
N LEU A 117 -3.02 -3.72 5.29
CA LEU A 117 -2.42 -3.20 4.06
C LEU A 117 -3.32 -3.54 2.87
N LEU A 118 -3.60 -2.54 2.04
CA LEU A 118 -4.28 -2.68 0.75
C LEU A 118 -3.30 -2.27 -0.36
N MET A 119 -2.91 -3.24 -1.19
CA MET A 119 -1.96 -3.03 -2.28
C MET A 119 -2.73 -3.00 -3.60
N ILE A 120 -2.57 -1.90 -4.35
CA ILE A 120 -3.20 -1.72 -5.66
C ILE A 120 -2.07 -1.75 -6.69
N THR A 121 -2.18 -2.65 -7.67
CA THR A 121 -1.15 -2.83 -8.70
C THR A 121 -1.70 -3.56 -9.92
N GLN A 122 -1.12 -3.24 -11.08
CA GLN A 122 -1.26 -3.90 -12.36
C GLN A 122 -0.29 -5.08 -12.52
N ASN A 123 0.81 -5.08 -11.77
CA ASN A 123 1.86 -6.11 -11.81
C ASN A 123 2.04 -6.77 -10.42
N PRO A 124 1.06 -7.57 -9.96
CA PRO A 124 1.16 -8.29 -8.69
C PRO A 124 2.35 -9.25 -8.60
N GLY A 125 2.88 -9.76 -9.72
CA GLY A 125 4.04 -10.64 -9.75
C GLY A 125 5.35 -9.97 -9.31
N ASP A 126 5.42 -8.64 -9.39
CA ASP A 126 6.60 -7.86 -8.99
C ASP A 126 6.63 -7.58 -7.47
N ILE A 127 5.55 -7.88 -6.75
CA ILE A 127 5.49 -7.77 -5.29
C ILE A 127 6.30 -8.91 -4.67
N ASP A 128 7.00 -8.59 -3.59
CA ASP A 128 7.72 -9.54 -2.75
C ASP A 128 6.86 -10.77 -2.39
N GLY A 129 7.38 -11.95 -2.70
CA GLY A 129 6.60 -13.20 -2.57
C GLY A 129 6.19 -13.52 -1.14
N ASP A 130 6.94 -13.09 -0.12
CA ASP A 130 6.55 -13.30 1.27
C ASP A 130 5.42 -12.35 1.68
N ILE A 131 5.39 -11.13 1.13
CA ILE A 131 4.29 -10.18 1.30
C ILE A 131 3.03 -10.72 0.61
N LEU A 132 3.15 -11.15 -0.65
CA LEU A 132 2.03 -11.64 -1.45
C LEU A 132 1.37 -12.88 -0.82
N LYS A 133 2.17 -13.79 -0.22
CA LYS A 133 1.66 -14.97 0.50
C LYS A 133 0.82 -14.64 1.75
N GLN A 134 0.98 -13.46 2.34
CA GLN A 134 0.18 -13.01 3.49
C GLN A 134 -1.12 -12.31 3.06
N VAL A 135 -1.33 -12.10 1.75
CA VAL A 135 -2.55 -11.45 1.23
C VAL A 135 -3.71 -12.44 1.22
N ASN A 136 -4.61 -12.24 2.16
CA ASN A 136 -5.77 -13.10 2.38
C ASN A 136 -6.96 -12.78 1.47
N THR A 137 -7.17 -11.50 1.16
CA THR A 137 -8.29 -11.03 0.33
C THR A 137 -7.75 -10.41 -0.96
N ASN A 138 -8.29 -10.82 -2.10
CA ASN A 138 -7.87 -10.37 -3.41
C ASN A 138 -9.10 -9.85 -4.17
N VAL A 139 -8.95 -8.71 -4.84
CA VAL A 139 -9.93 -8.18 -5.79
C VAL A 139 -9.24 -8.13 -7.15
N PHE A 140 -9.64 -9.01 -8.05
CA PHE A 140 -9.08 -9.09 -9.40
C PHE A 140 -10.00 -8.34 -10.36
N LEU A 141 -9.55 -7.19 -10.85
CA LEU A 141 -10.16 -6.53 -12.01
C LEU A 141 -9.62 -7.17 -13.31
N GLN A 142 -9.92 -6.56 -14.46
CA GLN A 142 -9.34 -6.97 -15.73
C GLN A 142 -7.80 -6.95 -15.66
N LEU A 143 -7.18 -8.10 -15.90
CA LEU A 143 -5.72 -8.28 -15.97
C LEU A 143 -5.34 -8.90 -17.31
N ARG A 144 -4.13 -8.62 -17.78
CA ARG A 144 -3.59 -9.27 -18.98
C ARG A 144 -3.40 -10.77 -18.74
N SER A 145 -3.57 -11.59 -19.78
CA SER A 145 -3.48 -13.06 -19.68
C SER A 145 -2.16 -13.52 -19.08
N GLU A 146 -1.05 -12.86 -19.41
CA GLU A 146 0.28 -13.20 -18.91
C GLU A 146 0.36 -12.99 -17.39
N VAL A 147 -0.18 -11.86 -16.91
CA VAL A 147 -0.23 -11.54 -15.47
C VAL A 147 -1.12 -12.54 -14.72
N VAL A 148 -2.21 -12.98 -15.32
CA VAL A 148 -3.13 -13.97 -14.71
C VAL A 148 -2.44 -15.31 -14.45
N GLU A 149 -1.55 -15.75 -15.35
CA GLU A 149 -0.84 -17.02 -15.20
C GLU A 149 0.24 -16.96 -14.10
N ASP A 150 0.88 -15.80 -13.92
CA ASP A 150 1.92 -15.59 -12.92
C ASP A 150 1.37 -15.45 -11.49
N VAL A 151 0.09 -15.11 -11.33
CA VAL A 151 -0.51 -14.85 -10.03
C VAL A 151 -1.18 -16.10 -9.46
N SER A 152 -0.46 -16.78 -8.58
CA SER A 152 -0.93 -18.00 -7.90
C SER A 152 -2.24 -17.83 -7.12
N SER A 153 -2.57 -16.62 -6.66
CA SER A 153 -3.79 -16.36 -5.89
C SER A 153 -5.05 -16.31 -6.77
N VAL A 154 -4.94 -16.20 -8.09
CA VAL A 154 -6.07 -16.19 -9.02
C VAL A 154 -6.82 -17.53 -8.98
N PRO A 155 -8.14 -17.55 -8.75
CA PRO A 155 -8.90 -18.80 -8.77
C PRO A 155 -8.92 -19.44 -10.17
N ARG A 156 -8.63 -20.74 -10.24
CA ARG A 156 -8.49 -21.49 -11.50
C ARG A 156 -9.70 -21.35 -12.44
N GLY A 157 -10.91 -21.34 -11.88
CA GLY A 157 -12.15 -21.22 -12.66
C GLY A 157 -12.27 -19.91 -13.45
N PHE A 158 -11.64 -18.83 -12.97
CA PHE A 158 -11.77 -17.49 -13.54
C PHE A 158 -10.57 -17.06 -14.40
N ARG A 159 -9.53 -17.91 -14.55
CA ARG A 159 -8.31 -17.55 -15.32
C ARG A 159 -8.61 -17.17 -16.77
N ARG A 160 -9.62 -17.80 -17.38
CA ARG A 160 -10.05 -17.54 -18.77
C ARG A 160 -10.99 -16.34 -18.90
N ASP A 161 -11.55 -15.87 -17.79
CA ASP A 161 -12.59 -14.85 -17.75
C ASP A 161 -12.03 -13.49 -17.36
N ILE A 162 -11.12 -13.44 -16.37
CA ILE A 162 -10.47 -12.21 -15.91
C ILE A 162 -9.90 -11.34 -17.06
N PRO A 163 -9.21 -11.90 -18.07
CA PRO A 163 -8.73 -11.09 -19.20
C PRO A 163 -9.82 -10.43 -20.04
N LYS A 164 -11.05 -10.94 -19.99
CA LYS A 164 -12.20 -10.49 -20.78
C LYS A 164 -13.14 -9.57 -20.00
N PHE A 165 -12.83 -9.27 -18.73
CA PHE A 165 -13.68 -8.43 -17.89
C PHE A 165 -13.86 -7.04 -18.50
N ALA A 166 -15.10 -6.57 -18.53
CA ALA A 166 -15.43 -5.20 -18.82
C ALA A 166 -15.06 -4.28 -17.64
N LYS A 167 -15.01 -2.98 -17.91
CA LYS A 167 -14.75 -1.97 -16.88
C LYS A 167 -15.77 -2.11 -15.74
N GLY A 168 -15.26 -2.23 -14.52
CA GLY A 168 -16.07 -2.38 -13.31
C GLY A 168 -16.42 -3.82 -12.94
N GLN A 169 -16.11 -4.82 -13.77
CA GLN A 169 -16.19 -6.23 -13.35
C GLN A 169 -14.95 -6.62 -12.53
N ALA A 170 -15.17 -7.43 -11.50
CA ALA A 170 -14.10 -7.99 -10.69
C ALA A 170 -14.45 -9.37 -10.11
N ILE A 171 -13.42 -10.15 -9.76
CA ILE A 171 -13.56 -11.29 -8.86
C ILE A 171 -13.10 -10.87 -7.47
N VAL A 172 -13.92 -11.16 -6.46
CA VAL A 172 -13.53 -11.05 -5.05
C VAL A 172 -13.26 -12.44 -4.51
N LYS A 173 -12.04 -12.65 -4.01
CA LYS A 173 -11.61 -13.87 -3.32
C LYS A 173 -11.23 -13.50 -1.89
N ALA A 174 -11.91 -14.07 -0.91
CA ALA A 174 -11.59 -13.90 0.51
C ALA A 174 -11.31 -15.27 1.17
N PRO A 175 -10.78 -15.31 2.41
CA PRO A 175 -10.61 -16.54 3.15
C PRO A 175 -11.95 -17.24 3.41
N ASP A 176 -11.95 -18.57 3.36
CA ASP A 176 -13.07 -19.43 3.75
C ASP A 176 -14.38 -19.21 2.97
N VAL A 177 -14.32 -18.54 1.82
CA VAL A 177 -15.45 -18.30 0.93
C VAL A 177 -15.09 -18.61 -0.52
N GLU A 178 -16.07 -19.05 -1.31
CA GLU A 178 -15.89 -19.20 -2.75
C GLU A 178 -15.68 -17.83 -3.41
N ALA A 179 -14.86 -17.80 -4.46
CA ALA A 179 -14.63 -16.57 -5.21
C ALA A 179 -15.90 -16.17 -5.94
N VAL A 180 -16.28 -14.90 -5.83
CA VAL A 180 -17.51 -14.36 -6.41
C VAL A 180 -17.19 -13.33 -7.48
N GLU A 181 -17.91 -13.39 -8.60
CA GLU A 181 -17.92 -12.31 -9.58
C GLU A 181 -18.82 -11.18 -9.12
N VAL A 182 -18.32 -9.96 -9.21
CA VAL A 182 -19.05 -8.73 -8.90
C VAL A 182 -19.02 -7.80 -10.10
N VAL A 183 -20.14 -7.12 -10.32
CA VAL A 183 -20.27 -6.08 -11.35
C VAL A 183 -20.44 -4.74 -10.65
N GLY A 184 -19.57 -3.80 -10.98
CA GLY A 184 -19.61 -2.44 -10.46
C GLY A 184 -20.84 -1.65 -10.93
N LEU A 185 -20.97 -0.43 -10.42
CA LEU A 185 -22.06 0.45 -10.81
C LEU A 185 -22.01 0.76 -12.32
N PRO A 186 -23.17 0.97 -12.96
CA PRO A 186 -23.22 1.29 -14.40
C PRO A 186 -22.66 2.69 -14.73
N TYR A 187 -22.31 3.48 -13.72
CA TYR A 187 -21.73 4.81 -13.85
C TYR A 187 -20.49 4.96 -12.95
N CYS A 188 -19.54 5.77 -13.39
CA CYS A 188 -18.33 6.05 -12.64
C CYS A 188 -18.63 7.07 -11.53
N LEU A 189 -18.23 6.75 -10.29
CA LEU A 189 -18.34 7.68 -9.16
C LEU A 189 -17.20 8.71 -9.14
N THR A 190 -16.09 8.43 -9.82
CA THR A 190 -14.96 9.34 -9.97
C THR A 190 -15.13 10.17 -11.23
N ARG A 191 -14.97 11.48 -11.10
CA ARG A 191 -14.81 12.37 -12.26
C ARG A 191 -13.38 12.22 -12.74
N HIS A 192 -13.20 11.55 -13.88
CA HIS A 192 -11.97 11.66 -14.63
C HIS A 192 -12.11 12.92 -15.47
N ASP A 193 -11.47 14.01 -15.05
CA ASP A 193 -11.30 15.15 -15.92
C ASP A 193 -10.38 14.68 -17.06
N ASN A 194 -10.91 14.69 -18.29
CA ASN A 194 -10.13 14.44 -19.51
C ASN A 194 -9.32 15.69 -19.87
#